data_AF-A0A2W2DGA8-F1
#
_entry.id   AF-A0A2W2DGA8-F1
#
_cell.length_a   1.000
_cell.length_b   1.000
_cell.length_c   1.000
_cell.angle_alpha   90.00
_cell.angle_beta   90.00
_cell.angle_gamma   90.00
#
_symmetry.space_group_name_H-M   'P 1'
#
loop_
_entity.id
_entity.type
_entity.pdbx_description
1 polymer ?
#
loop_
_entity_poly.entity_id
_entity_poly.type
_entity_poly.pdbx_seq_one_letter_code
_entity_poly.pdbx_strand_id
1 'polypeptide(L)'
;MSHNSYARFELMRPEHVGDAHWEAINVEIVRFARALESDDDPQAIGYLKCLVEAVAKVVLDINGTPAGGNENFDTLVPRAHELLAGQPGHELAYQTPFGILATQARKMATAMGAIRNNFGAGHGRARQPEMRSEMLDLAIDGSLLWTRWALRRLGYFAQGRPEALIRDLVGDPYGSINWYSGDLTERLSNANLPRLEGKHARAIGVAVGQRAAMDTFNVRIEGVNACVADPDLTAWPAAYRIGVATGLLFSPAELPTFTARNLHQALEACAPIIDASGEIVSLVRRVMEARPPGHLPGEAAQNNELIWFVKQAAAGRPEVEQAAWTDLAEHLSG
;
A
#
# COMPACT_ATOMS: atom_id res chain seq x y z
N MET A 1 21.08 31.68 26.17
CA MET A 1 20.52 30.98 24.99
C MET A 1 20.12 29.60 25.47
N SER A 2 18.82 29.36 25.68
CA SER A 2 18.32 28.03 26.07
C SER A 2 18.63 27.07 24.92
N HIS A 3 19.57 26.15 25.10
CA HIS A 3 19.65 24.98 24.24
C HIS A 3 18.35 24.22 24.44
N ASN A 4 17.58 24.02 23.37
CA ASN A 4 16.44 23.12 23.40
C ASN A 4 16.99 21.70 23.65
N SER A 5 17.13 21.33 24.93
CA SER A 5 17.65 20.04 25.40
C SER A 5 16.84 18.86 24.85
N TYR A 6 15.66 19.14 24.31
CA TYR A 6 14.74 18.16 23.74
C TYR A 6 14.79 18.04 22.21
N ALA A 7 15.59 18.86 21.51
CA ALA A 7 15.76 18.72 20.05
C ALA A 7 16.26 17.31 19.67
N ARG A 8 17.05 16.68 20.55
CA ARG A 8 17.51 15.29 20.38
C ARG A 8 16.40 14.24 20.44
N PHE A 9 15.16 14.61 20.80
CA PHE A 9 14.02 13.70 20.93
C PHE A 9 12.86 14.02 19.99
N GLU A 10 12.99 15.06 19.17
CA GLU A 10 11.95 15.44 18.24
C GLU A 10 11.67 14.32 17.22
N LEU A 11 10.39 14.09 16.98
CA LEU A 11 9.88 13.16 15.99
C LEU A 11 8.99 13.93 15.03
N MET A 12 9.28 13.80 13.74
CA MET A 12 8.54 14.45 12.67
C MET A 12 7.34 13.58 12.27
N ARG A 13 6.20 14.22 12.02
CA ARG A 13 5.06 13.56 11.41
C ARG A 13 5.43 13.10 9.99
N PRO A 14 5.31 11.80 9.67
CA PRO A 14 5.49 11.34 8.31
C PRO A 14 4.36 11.86 7.41
N GLU A 15 4.68 12.12 6.15
CA GLU A 15 3.67 12.45 5.15
C GLU A 15 2.64 11.32 5.02
N HIS A 16 1.41 11.66 4.63
CA HIS A 16 0.30 10.72 4.41
C HIS A 16 -0.22 9.94 5.64
N VAL A 17 0.40 10.08 6.82
CA VAL A 17 -0.18 9.58 8.07
C VAL A 17 -1.37 10.46 8.46
N GLY A 18 -2.56 9.87 8.67
CA GLY A 18 -3.78 10.59 9.03
C GLY A 18 -3.72 11.25 10.41
N ASP A 19 -4.57 12.26 10.65
CA ASP A 19 -4.54 13.05 11.90
C ASP A 19 -4.78 12.20 13.14
N ALA A 20 -5.74 11.28 13.10
CA ALA A 20 -6.04 10.41 14.23
C ALA A 20 -4.86 9.48 14.59
N HIS A 21 -4.16 8.95 13.58
CA HIS A 21 -2.97 8.12 13.78
C HIS A 21 -1.80 8.92 14.33
N TRP A 22 -1.59 10.13 13.82
CA TRP A 22 -0.53 11.00 14.34
C TRP A 22 -0.83 11.45 15.77
N GLU A 23 -2.07 11.81 16.08
CA GLU A 23 -2.48 12.23 17.43
C GLU A 23 -2.23 11.12 18.46
N ALA A 24 -2.50 9.85 18.12
CA ALA A 24 -2.20 8.72 18.99
C ALA A 24 -0.70 8.59 19.32
N ILE A 25 0.19 8.92 18.37
CA ILE A 25 1.64 8.94 18.60
C ILE A 25 2.04 10.20 19.39
N ASN A 26 1.48 11.35 19.03
CA ASN A 26 1.80 12.66 19.60
C ASN A 26 1.45 12.73 21.10
N VAL A 27 0.34 12.13 21.52
CA VAL A 27 -0.03 12.02 22.94
C VAL A 27 1.09 11.37 23.77
N GLU A 28 1.72 10.31 23.26
CA GLU A 28 2.81 9.63 23.97
C GLU A 28 4.13 10.42 23.92
N ILE A 29 4.39 11.15 22.83
CA ILE A 29 5.51 12.11 22.75
C ILE A 29 5.38 13.17 23.84
N VAL A 30 4.20 13.79 23.97
CA VAL A 30 3.93 14.84 24.95
C VAL A 30 4.05 14.30 26.38
N ARG A 31 3.53 13.09 26.64
CA ARG A 31 3.65 12.43 27.96
C ARG A 31 5.11 12.16 28.33
N PHE A 32 5.89 11.65 27.39
CA PHE A 32 7.32 11.40 27.58
C PHE A 32 8.08 12.70 27.88
N ALA A 33 7.86 13.76 27.09
CA ALA A 33 8.51 15.05 27.31
C ALA A 33 8.21 15.61 28.71
N ARG A 34 6.95 15.57 29.16
CA ARG A 34 6.56 16.02 30.51
C ARG A 34 7.22 15.24 31.63
N ALA A 35 7.41 13.92 31.45
CA ALA A 35 8.11 13.11 32.45
C ALA A 35 9.59 13.50 32.56
N LEU A 36 10.24 13.78 31.43
CA LEU A 36 11.61 14.31 31.44
C LEU A 36 11.69 15.71 32.06
N GLU A 37 10.75 16.60 31.78
CA GLU A 37 10.68 17.95 32.38
C GLU A 37 10.45 17.90 33.90
N SER A 38 9.88 16.81 34.40
CA SER A 38 9.60 16.59 35.83
C SER A 38 10.69 15.77 36.54
N ASP A 39 11.78 15.44 35.84
CA ASP A 39 12.84 14.51 36.31
C ASP A 39 12.27 13.17 36.84
N ASP A 40 11.15 12.70 36.28
CA ASP A 40 10.51 11.42 36.62
C ASP A 40 10.99 10.32 35.68
N ASP A 41 12.24 9.92 35.92
CA ASP A 41 12.99 8.89 35.23
C ASP A 41 12.22 7.56 35.04
N PRO A 42 11.65 6.93 36.09
CA PRO A 42 10.83 5.72 35.93
C PRO A 42 9.59 5.92 35.07
N GLN A 43 8.94 7.08 35.16
CA GLN A 43 7.76 7.39 34.36
C GLN A 43 8.14 7.66 32.89
N ALA A 44 9.28 8.29 32.65
CA ALA A 44 9.82 8.50 31.31
C ALA A 44 10.08 7.17 30.59
N ILE A 45 10.66 6.17 31.27
CA ILE A 45 10.80 4.79 30.74
C ILE A 45 9.43 4.20 30.37
N GLY A 46 8.42 4.42 31.22
CA GLY A 46 7.05 3.97 30.98
C GLY A 46 6.48 4.54 29.68
N TYR A 47 6.54 5.86 29.52
CA TYR A 47 6.02 6.54 28.34
C TYR A 47 6.81 6.24 27.07
N LEU A 48 8.11 5.98 27.18
CA LEU A 48 8.93 5.60 26.05
C LEU A 48 8.50 4.24 25.46
N LYS A 49 8.17 3.26 26.33
CA LYS A 49 7.53 2.01 25.87
C LYS A 49 6.19 2.30 25.19
N CYS A 50 5.36 3.15 25.78
CA CYS A 50 4.07 3.51 25.22
C CYS A 50 4.21 4.17 23.83
N LEU A 51 5.22 5.01 23.62
CA LEU A 51 5.53 5.62 22.33
C LEU A 51 5.88 4.57 21.26
N VAL A 52 6.81 3.65 21.57
CA VAL A 52 7.16 2.53 20.66
C VAL A 52 5.91 1.69 20.33
N GLU A 53 5.09 1.42 21.35
CA GLU A 53 3.85 0.66 21.21
C GLU A 53 2.80 1.39 20.35
N ALA A 54 2.64 2.71 20.52
CA ALA A 54 1.73 3.53 19.74
C ALA A 54 2.09 3.51 18.24
N VAL A 55 3.37 3.67 17.92
CA VAL A 55 3.86 3.61 16.53
C VAL A 55 3.56 2.24 15.91
N ALA A 56 3.87 1.16 16.63
CA ALA A 56 3.60 -0.19 16.15
C ALA A 56 2.08 -0.47 15.99
N LYS A 57 1.24 0.00 16.92
CA LYS A 57 -0.22 -0.11 16.81
C LYS A 57 -0.76 0.64 15.59
N VAL A 58 -0.26 1.84 15.32
CA VAL A 58 -0.62 2.61 14.12
C VAL A 58 -0.24 1.86 12.84
N VAL A 59 0.94 1.24 12.78
CA VAL A 59 1.33 0.40 11.63
C VAL A 59 0.33 -0.73 11.41
N LEU A 60 -0.04 -1.45 12.47
CA LEU A 60 -0.95 -2.59 12.39
C LEU A 60 -2.38 -2.17 12.03
N ASP A 61 -2.84 -1.03 12.53
CA ASP A 61 -4.14 -0.45 12.20
C ASP A 61 -4.20 0.00 10.73
N ILE A 62 -3.17 0.71 10.25
CA ILE A 62 -3.04 1.08 8.82
C ILE A 62 -2.98 -0.15 7.93
N ASN A 63 -2.41 -1.26 8.42
CA ASN A 63 -2.39 -2.53 7.70
C ASN A 63 -3.75 -3.28 7.72
N GLY A 64 -4.78 -2.76 8.39
CA GLY A 64 -6.09 -3.40 8.52
C GLY A 64 -6.12 -4.59 9.48
N THR A 65 -5.07 -4.78 10.29
CA THR A 65 -5.01 -5.83 11.31
C THR A 65 -4.69 -5.24 12.68
N PRO A 66 -5.58 -4.38 13.22
CA PRO A 66 -5.34 -3.64 14.45
C PRO A 66 -4.96 -4.57 15.60
N ALA A 67 -4.05 -4.10 16.46
CA ALA A 67 -3.60 -4.88 17.59
C ALA A 67 -4.74 -5.11 18.59
N GLY A 68 -4.77 -6.31 19.18
CA GLY A 68 -5.70 -6.59 20.27
C GLY A 68 -5.40 -5.77 21.52
N GLY A 69 -6.41 -5.45 22.33
CA GLY A 69 -6.24 -4.64 23.55
C GLY A 69 -5.24 -5.23 24.57
N ASN A 70 -5.03 -6.55 24.54
CA ASN A 70 -4.10 -7.29 25.41
C ASN A 70 -2.92 -7.90 24.65
N GLU A 71 -2.65 -7.46 23.43
CA GLU A 71 -1.55 -8.01 22.62
C GLU A 71 -0.20 -7.71 23.29
N ASN A 72 0.69 -8.71 23.27
CA ASN A 72 1.97 -8.62 23.96
C ASN A 72 2.91 -7.63 23.22
N PHE A 73 3.53 -6.71 23.95
CA PHE A 73 4.54 -5.78 23.43
C PHE A 73 5.66 -6.50 22.66
N ASP A 74 6.11 -7.65 23.16
CA ASP A 74 7.22 -8.41 22.58
C ASP A 74 6.87 -9.06 21.24
N THR A 75 5.57 -9.19 20.92
CA THR A 75 5.09 -9.69 19.61
C THR A 75 4.67 -8.55 18.69
N LEU A 76 4.11 -7.49 19.26
CA LEU A 76 3.54 -6.35 18.55
C LEU A 76 4.60 -5.55 17.78
N VAL A 77 5.74 -5.23 18.41
CA VAL A 77 6.81 -4.45 17.78
C VAL A 77 7.48 -5.22 16.63
N PRO A 78 7.82 -6.54 16.77
CA PRO A 78 8.31 -7.31 15.64
C PRO A 78 7.37 -7.41 14.45
N ARG A 79 6.07 -7.62 14.69
CA ARG A 79 5.08 -7.70 13.61
C ARG A 79 4.98 -6.40 12.82
N ALA A 80 4.93 -5.25 13.51
CA ALA A 80 4.96 -3.95 12.87
C ALA A 80 6.26 -3.71 12.08
N HIS A 81 7.40 -4.11 12.66
CA HIS A 81 8.69 -3.99 11.99
C HIS A 81 8.76 -4.80 10.69
N GLU A 82 8.26 -6.04 10.68
CA GLU A 82 8.27 -6.91 9.49
C GLU A 82 7.46 -6.31 8.33
N LEU A 83 6.32 -5.67 8.62
CA LEU A 83 5.53 -4.94 7.63
C LEU A 83 6.31 -3.77 7.03
N LEU A 84 6.91 -2.93 7.88
CA LEU A 84 7.67 -1.75 7.44
C LEU A 84 8.99 -2.11 6.75
N ALA A 85 9.61 -3.21 7.14
CA ALA A 85 10.83 -3.72 6.55
C ALA A 85 10.64 -4.06 5.07
N GLY A 86 9.48 -4.64 4.72
CA GLY A 86 9.13 -4.95 3.34
C GLY A 86 8.68 -3.76 2.49
N GLN A 87 8.55 -2.56 3.07
CA GLN A 87 8.02 -1.38 2.39
C GLN A 87 9.03 -0.81 1.37
N PRO A 88 8.66 -0.72 0.07
CA PRO A 88 9.42 0.02 -0.93
C PRO A 88 9.27 1.53 -0.72
N GLY A 89 10.25 2.28 -1.23
CA GLY A 89 10.28 3.74 -1.26
C GLY A 89 11.66 4.21 -1.73
N HIS A 90 11.72 5.30 -2.50
CA HIS A 90 12.97 5.75 -3.13
C HIS A 90 14.04 6.18 -2.11
N GLU A 91 13.63 6.64 -0.93
CA GLU A 91 14.53 7.00 0.18
C GLU A 91 14.79 5.85 1.16
N LEU A 92 14.21 4.68 0.93
CA LEU A 92 14.18 3.60 1.91
C LEU A 92 15.28 2.55 1.67
N ALA A 93 16.28 2.54 2.54
CA ALA A 93 17.29 1.48 2.57
C ALA A 93 16.76 0.24 3.33
N TYR A 94 16.62 -0.90 2.64
CA TYR A 94 16.36 -2.20 3.29
C TYR A 94 17.22 -3.35 2.75
N GLN A 95 17.48 -3.37 1.44
CA GLN A 95 18.25 -4.43 0.78
C GLN A 95 19.74 -4.17 0.95
N THR A 96 20.32 -4.50 2.11
CA THR A 96 21.76 -4.26 2.46
C THR A 96 22.03 -4.59 3.94
N PRO A 97 23.29 -4.49 4.42
CA PRO A 97 23.63 -4.45 5.84
C PRO A 97 22.79 -3.49 6.70
N PHE A 98 22.16 -2.48 6.10
CA PHE A 98 21.24 -1.56 6.80
C PHE A 98 19.96 -2.25 7.32
N GLY A 99 19.50 -3.33 6.68
CA GLY A 99 18.40 -4.15 7.22
C GLY A 99 18.77 -4.84 8.54
N ILE A 100 20.04 -5.21 8.70
CA ILE A 100 20.57 -5.76 9.97
C ILE A 100 20.54 -4.67 11.04
N LEU A 101 20.98 -3.44 10.74
CA LEU A 101 20.89 -2.32 11.67
C LEU A 101 19.45 -2.03 12.10
N ALA A 102 18.50 -2.05 11.16
CA ALA A 102 17.08 -1.90 11.48
C ALA A 102 16.57 -3.01 12.41
N THR A 103 17.02 -4.25 12.19
CA THR A 103 16.68 -5.40 13.05
C THR A 103 17.26 -5.24 14.46
N GLN A 104 18.48 -4.71 14.59
CA GLN A 104 19.06 -4.40 15.90
C GLN A 104 18.32 -3.26 16.60
N ALA A 105 17.95 -2.20 15.86
CA ALA A 105 17.10 -1.14 16.39
C ALA A 105 15.79 -1.68 16.96
N ARG A 106 15.13 -2.58 16.23
CA ARG A 106 13.93 -3.28 16.72
C ARG A 106 14.20 -4.03 18.02
N LYS A 107 15.28 -4.80 18.11
CA LYS A 107 15.63 -5.54 19.33
C LYS A 107 15.85 -4.62 20.53
N MET A 108 16.49 -3.46 20.32
CA MET A 108 16.64 -2.43 21.36
C MET A 108 15.29 -1.89 21.81
N ALA A 109 14.38 -1.57 20.88
CA ALA A 109 13.05 -1.11 21.22
C ALA A 109 12.20 -2.18 21.94
N THR A 110 12.29 -3.45 21.53
CA THR A 110 11.60 -4.57 22.22
C THR A 110 12.12 -4.79 23.63
N ALA A 111 13.41 -4.53 23.90
CA ALA A 111 13.97 -4.65 25.25
C ALA A 111 13.28 -3.71 26.27
N MET A 112 12.58 -2.67 25.81
CA MET A 112 11.80 -1.77 26.67
C MET A 112 10.71 -2.49 27.47
N GLY A 113 10.18 -3.62 27.00
CA GLY A 113 9.25 -4.44 27.78
C GLY A 113 9.87 -4.85 29.12
N ALA A 114 11.07 -5.45 29.06
CA ALA A 114 11.82 -5.87 30.23
C ALA A 114 12.35 -4.67 31.04
N ILE A 115 12.85 -3.62 30.38
CA ILE A 115 13.37 -2.42 31.06
C ILE A 115 12.25 -1.74 31.85
N ARG A 116 11.08 -1.50 31.25
CA ARG A 116 9.93 -0.92 31.96
C ARG A 116 9.47 -1.79 33.12
N ASN A 117 9.43 -3.11 32.94
CA ASN A 117 9.01 -4.02 34.00
C ASN A 117 9.99 -4.05 35.18
N ASN A 118 11.28 -3.78 34.98
CA ASN A 118 12.28 -3.77 36.04
C ASN A 118 12.52 -2.38 36.64
N PHE A 119 12.47 -1.32 35.83
CA PHE A 119 12.92 0.03 36.20
C PHE A 119 11.84 1.12 36.06
N GLY A 120 10.76 0.88 35.32
CA GLY A 120 9.72 1.88 35.10
C GLY A 120 8.71 2.00 36.25
N ALA A 121 7.89 3.05 36.16
CA ALA A 121 6.73 3.28 37.02
C ALA A 121 5.74 2.10 36.89
N GLY A 122 5.82 1.16 37.83
CA GLY A 122 4.94 -0.01 37.92
C GLY A 122 3.60 0.31 38.59
N HIS A 123 2.73 -0.68 38.76
CA HIS A 123 1.43 -0.54 39.44
C HIS A 123 1.56 -0.47 40.97
N GLY A 124 2.40 0.44 41.48
CA GLY A 124 2.68 0.58 42.91
C GLY A 124 3.70 -0.45 43.40
N ARG A 125 4.99 -0.13 43.25
CA ARG A 125 6.09 -0.97 43.76
C ARG A 125 6.29 -0.72 45.25
N ALA A 126 6.62 -1.77 45.99
CA ALA A 126 7.03 -1.66 47.39
C ALA A 126 8.31 -0.82 47.56
N ARG A 127 9.19 -0.79 46.54
CA ARG A 127 10.38 0.06 46.45
C ARG A 127 10.61 0.47 45.01
N GLN A 128 11.00 1.73 44.80
CA GLN A 128 11.44 2.18 43.49
C GLN A 128 12.86 1.63 43.22
N PRO A 129 13.11 1.08 42.02
CA PRO A 129 14.43 0.64 41.65
C PRO A 129 15.36 1.84 41.48
N GLU A 130 16.61 1.70 41.91
CA GLU A 130 17.63 2.73 41.67
C GLU A 130 17.95 2.80 40.18
N MET A 131 17.95 4.01 39.62
CA MET A 131 18.14 4.26 38.21
C MET A 131 19.29 5.25 38.01
N ARG A 132 20.26 4.86 37.19
CA ARG A 132 21.38 5.72 36.82
C ARG A 132 21.02 6.49 35.56
N SER A 133 21.50 7.73 35.42
CA SER A 133 21.19 8.59 34.25
C SER A 133 21.53 7.92 32.92
N GLU A 134 22.65 7.18 32.84
CA GLU A 134 23.04 6.42 31.65
C GLU A 134 21.99 5.37 31.24
N MET A 135 21.27 4.78 32.19
CA MET A 135 20.21 3.81 31.90
C MET A 135 19.02 4.46 31.20
N LEU A 136 18.68 5.70 31.57
CA LEU A 136 17.66 6.48 30.89
C LEU A 136 18.10 6.84 29.47
N ASP A 137 19.30 7.42 29.33
CA ASP A 137 19.83 7.83 28.02
C ASP A 137 19.88 6.65 27.04
N LEU A 138 20.37 5.49 27.48
CA LEU A 138 20.43 4.29 26.63
C LEU A 138 19.05 3.78 26.23
N ALA A 139 18.08 3.82 27.14
CA ALA A 139 16.70 3.45 26.85
C ALA A 139 16.10 4.38 25.78
N ILE A 140 16.32 5.69 25.93
CA ILE A 140 15.86 6.72 24.99
C ILE A 140 16.47 6.50 23.60
N ASP A 141 17.79 6.38 23.51
CA ASP A 141 18.48 6.22 22.23
C ASP A 141 18.05 4.94 21.50
N GLY A 142 17.98 3.82 22.22
CA GLY A 142 17.55 2.54 21.66
C GLY A 142 16.11 2.57 21.13
N SER A 143 15.20 3.21 21.87
CA SER A 143 13.79 3.31 21.49
C SER A 143 13.58 4.27 20.33
N LEU A 144 14.16 5.48 20.40
CA LEU A 144 13.99 6.49 19.38
C LEU A 144 14.66 6.11 18.06
N LEU A 145 15.74 5.32 18.08
CA LEU A 145 16.35 4.81 16.86
C LEU A 145 15.35 3.99 16.03
N TRP A 146 14.65 3.05 16.66
CA TRP A 146 13.61 2.27 15.95
C TRP A 146 12.41 3.14 15.60
N THR A 147 11.94 3.99 16.50
CA THR A 147 10.79 4.87 16.23
C THR A 147 11.03 5.78 15.02
N ARG A 148 12.21 6.41 14.91
CA ARG A 148 12.58 7.22 13.74
C ARG A 148 12.71 6.40 12.47
N TRP A 149 13.24 5.18 12.57
CA TRP A 149 13.29 4.26 11.43
C TRP A 149 11.87 3.88 10.97
N ALA A 150 10.97 3.60 11.91
CA ALA A 150 9.60 3.20 11.63
C ALA A 150 8.80 4.36 11.02
N LEU A 151 8.87 5.55 11.62
CA LEU A 151 8.15 6.74 11.14
C LEU A 151 8.54 7.13 9.71
N ARG A 152 9.83 7.11 9.35
CA ARG A 152 10.25 7.39 7.96
C ARG A 152 9.61 6.44 6.94
N ARG A 153 9.37 5.20 7.32
CA ARG A 153 8.73 4.18 6.47
C ARG A 153 7.21 4.26 6.51
N LEU A 154 6.66 4.72 7.63
CA LEU A 154 5.23 4.78 7.86
C LEU A 154 4.50 5.65 6.84
N GLY A 155 5.13 6.73 6.36
CA GLY A 155 4.52 7.58 5.32
C GLY A 155 4.30 6.82 4.00
N TYR A 156 5.35 6.20 3.47
CA TYR A 156 5.26 5.32 2.30
C TYR A 156 4.28 4.16 2.53
N PHE A 157 4.32 3.57 3.71
CA PHE A 157 3.44 2.46 4.09
C PHE A 157 1.97 2.87 4.06
N ALA A 158 1.64 4.05 4.62
CA ALA A 158 0.29 4.60 4.63
C ALA A 158 -0.20 4.96 3.23
N GLN A 159 0.65 5.63 2.44
CA GLN A 159 0.35 6.06 1.07
C GLN A 159 0.08 4.87 0.14
N GLY A 160 0.79 3.76 0.34
CA GLY A 160 0.65 2.54 -0.46
C GLY A 160 -0.51 1.62 -0.06
N ARG A 161 -1.30 1.93 0.99
CA ARG A 161 -2.37 1.00 1.39
C ARG A 161 -3.47 0.92 0.33
N PRO A 162 -3.93 -0.30 -0.03
CA PRO A 162 -4.93 -0.50 -1.08
C PRO A 162 -6.19 0.33 -0.88
N GLU A 163 -6.73 0.40 0.34
CA GLU A 163 -7.99 1.08 0.64
C GLU A 163 -7.90 2.59 0.38
N ALA A 164 -6.79 3.20 0.80
CA ALA A 164 -6.55 4.63 0.57
C ALA A 164 -6.37 4.93 -0.92
N LEU A 165 -5.57 4.13 -1.63
CA LEU A 165 -5.35 4.28 -3.07
C LEU A 165 -6.64 4.07 -3.87
N ILE A 166 -7.42 3.04 -3.57
CA ILE A 166 -8.68 2.74 -4.24
C ILE A 166 -9.69 3.87 -4.03
N ARG A 167 -9.87 4.34 -2.78
CA ARG A 167 -10.75 5.47 -2.48
C ARG A 167 -10.39 6.70 -3.30
N ASP A 168 -9.09 7.01 -3.36
CA ASP A 168 -8.55 8.16 -4.07
C ASP A 168 -8.71 8.05 -5.60
N LEU A 169 -8.64 6.82 -6.15
CA LEU A 169 -8.90 6.52 -7.57
C LEU A 169 -10.39 6.58 -7.93
N VAL A 170 -11.27 6.04 -7.07
CA VAL A 170 -12.72 6.04 -7.31
C VAL A 170 -13.30 7.44 -7.19
N GLY A 171 -12.86 8.22 -6.20
CA GLY A 171 -13.24 9.61 -6.01
C GLY A 171 -14.69 9.82 -5.57
N ASP A 172 -15.02 9.53 -4.30
CA ASP A 172 -16.22 10.00 -3.55
C ASP A 172 -16.09 9.54 -2.06
N PRO A 173 -16.70 10.16 -1.01
CA PRO A 173 -17.64 11.30 -0.94
C PRO A 173 -17.04 12.72 -1.05
N TYR A 174 -15.71 12.85 -0.98
CA TYR A 174 -15.06 14.13 -0.62
C TYR A 174 -14.45 14.89 -1.81
N GLY A 175 -14.76 14.48 -3.05
CA GLY A 175 -14.30 15.11 -4.28
C GLY A 175 -13.22 14.30 -5.01
N SER A 176 -13.15 14.50 -6.32
CA SER A 176 -12.18 13.83 -7.17
C SER A 176 -10.78 14.39 -6.95
N ILE A 177 -9.80 13.52 -6.71
CA ILE A 177 -8.40 13.92 -6.59
C ILE A 177 -7.84 14.24 -7.98
N ASN A 178 -7.10 15.35 -8.06
CA ASN A 178 -6.29 15.67 -9.23
C ASN A 178 -5.03 14.81 -9.20
N TRP A 179 -4.79 14.10 -10.30
CA TRP A 179 -3.61 13.25 -10.47
C TRP A 179 -2.62 13.99 -11.36
N TYR A 180 -1.48 14.39 -10.79
CA TYR A 180 -0.36 14.95 -11.52
C TYR A 180 0.57 13.84 -12.02
N SER A 181 1.51 14.20 -12.88
CA SER A 181 2.47 13.25 -13.42
C SER A 181 3.38 12.73 -12.29
N GLY A 182 3.50 11.41 -12.20
CA GLY A 182 4.28 10.69 -11.20
C GLY A 182 3.47 10.21 -10.00
N ASP A 183 2.30 10.81 -9.72
CA ASP A 183 1.52 10.54 -8.51
C ASP A 183 1.08 9.07 -8.43
N LEU A 184 0.58 8.49 -9.53
CA LEU A 184 0.11 7.11 -9.53
C LEU A 184 1.30 6.15 -9.54
N THR A 185 2.37 6.48 -10.25
CA THR A 185 3.59 5.68 -10.29
C THR A 185 4.18 5.53 -8.88
N GLU A 186 4.30 6.63 -8.13
CA GLU A 186 4.77 6.59 -6.74
C GLU A 186 3.83 5.75 -5.87
N ARG A 187 2.52 5.97 -5.96
CA ARG A 187 1.54 5.24 -5.15
C ARG A 187 1.50 3.74 -5.45
N LEU A 188 1.61 3.33 -6.72
CA LEU A 188 1.67 1.91 -7.11
C LEU A 188 2.98 1.27 -6.65
N SER A 189 4.10 2.00 -6.71
CA SER A 189 5.37 1.56 -6.14
C SER A 189 5.23 1.30 -4.64
N ASN A 190 4.65 2.26 -3.91
CA ASN A 190 4.44 2.16 -2.47
C ASN A 190 3.42 1.09 -2.09
N ALA A 191 2.44 0.80 -2.96
CA ALA A 191 1.51 -0.29 -2.77
C ALA A 191 2.16 -1.68 -2.85
N ASN A 192 3.34 -1.78 -3.48
CA ASN A 192 4.10 -3.01 -3.59
C ASN A 192 3.24 -4.15 -4.16
N LEU A 193 2.60 -3.89 -5.32
CA LEU A 193 1.74 -4.85 -6.02
C LEU A 193 2.26 -6.30 -5.98
N PRO A 194 3.57 -6.58 -6.19
CA PRO A 194 4.09 -7.95 -6.19
C PRO A 194 3.92 -8.71 -4.87
N ARG A 195 3.80 -8.00 -3.74
CA ARG A 195 3.66 -8.60 -2.40
C ARG A 195 2.25 -8.46 -1.82
N LEU A 196 1.32 -7.83 -2.53
CA LEU A 196 -0.06 -7.74 -2.10
C LEU A 196 -0.79 -9.08 -2.31
N GLU A 197 -1.76 -9.36 -1.45
CA GLU A 197 -2.72 -10.44 -1.74
C GLU A 197 -3.45 -10.13 -3.05
N GLY A 198 -3.69 -11.16 -3.86
CA GLY A 198 -4.27 -11.02 -5.19
C GLY A 198 -5.59 -10.22 -5.21
N LYS A 199 -6.42 -10.37 -4.17
CA LYS A 199 -7.69 -9.61 -4.05
C LYS A 199 -7.46 -8.09 -3.99
N HIS A 200 -6.42 -7.63 -3.30
CA HIS A 200 -6.10 -6.20 -3.16
C HIS A 200 -5.44 -5.67 -4.42
N ALA A 201 -4.50 -6.41 -5.01
CA ALA A 201 -3.89 -6.04 -6.29
C ALA A 201 -4.95 -5.91 -7.39
N ARG A 202 -5.93 -6.85 -7.43
CA ARG A 202 -7.08 -6.79 -8.34
C ARG A 202 -7.96 -5.58 -8.10
N ALA A 203 -8.33 -5.30 -6.85
CA ALA A 203 -9.16 -4.15 -6.53
C ALA A 203 -8.51 -2.82 -6.91
N ILE A 204 -7.18 -2.68 -6.71
CA ILE A 204 -6.42 -1.52 -7.22
C ILE A 204 -6.50 -1.46 -8.74
N GLY A 205 -6.26 -2.58 -9.43
CA GLY A 205 -6.35 -2.66 -10.89
C GLY A 205 -7.72 -2.22 -11.42
N VAL A 206 -8.81 -2.68 -10.79
CA VAL A 206 -10.18 -2.26 -11.14
C VAL A 206 -10.35 -0.75 -11.00
N ALA A 207 -9.92 -0.18 -9.86
CA ALA A 207 -10.03 1.25 -9.62
C ALA A 207 -9.20 2.08 -10.62
N VAL A 208 -7.98 1.61 -10.97
CA VAL A 208 -7.14 2.23 -12.01
C VAL A 208 -7.84 2.17 -13.37
N GLY A 209 -8.35 1.01 -13.77
CA GLY A 209 -9.05 0.84 -15.05
C GLY A 209 -10.28 1.73 -15.16
N GLN A 210 -11.10 1.79 -14.11
CA GLN A 210 -12.30 2.63 -14.06
C GLN A 210 -11.96 4.11 -14.16
N ARG A 211 -10.95 4.56 -13.41
CA ARG A 211 -10.51 5.96 -13.43
C ARG A 211 -9.87 6.34 -14.76
N ALA A 212 -9.12 5.43 -15.39
CA ALA A 212 -8.60 5.61 -16.74
C ALA A 212 -9.74 5.67 -17.78
N ALA A 213 -10.79 4.86 -17.64
CA ALA A 213 -11.96 4.86 -18.51
C ALA A 213 -12.76 6.18 -18.43
N MET A 214 -12.67 6.92 -17.32
CA MET A 214 -13.17 8.29 -17.16
C MET A 214 -12.23 9.37 -17.72
N ASP A 215 -11.33 9.01 -18.64
CA ASP A 215 -10.36 9.89 -19.30
C ASP A 215 -9.39 10.65 -18.37
N THR A 216 -9.05 10.07 -17.21
CA THR A 216 -7.94 10.60 -16.40
C THR A 216 -6.60 10.20 -17.03
N PHE A 217 -6.02 11.12 -17.80
CA PHE A 217 -4.83 10.89 -18.63
C PHE A 217 -3.64 10.29 -17.89
N ASN A 218 -3.22 10.89 -16.77
CA ASN A 218 -2.06 10.40 -16.00
C ASN A 218 -2.30 9.00 -15.42
N VAL A 219 -3.53 8.72 -14.95
CA VAL A 219 -3.88 7.37 -14.46
C VAL A 219 -3.81 6.33 -15.58
N ARG A 220 -4.22 6.69 -16.80
CA ARG A 220 -4.08 5.81 -17.96
C ARG A 220 -2.61 5.56 -18.31
N ILE A 221 -1.78 6.60 -18.35
CA ILE A 221 -0.35 6.45 -18.66
C ILE A 221 0.34 5.56 -17.62
N GLU A 222 0.17 5.90 -16.35
CA GLU A 222 0.99 5.36 -15.26
C GLU A 222 0.48 4.01 -14.74
N GLY A 223 -0.81 3.73 -14.89
CA GLY A 223 -1.42 2.48 -14.44
C GLY A 223 -1.74 1.48 -15.56
N VAL A 224 -2.26 1.97 -16.69
CA VAL A 224 -2.68 1.10 -17.81
C VAL A 224 -1.53 0.91 -18.81
N ASN A 225 -1.02 2.01 -19.39
CA ASN A 225 -0.01 1.92 -20.44
C ASN A 225 1.31 1.35 -19.89
N ALA A 226 1.73 1.76 -18.69
CA ALA A 226 2.90 1.20 -18.03
C ALA A 226 2.79 -0.33 -17.83
N CYS A 227 1.62 -0.80 -17.37
CA CYS A 227 1.35 -2.23 -17.19
C CYS A 227 1.27 -3.01 -18.52
N VAL A 228 0.76 -2.38 -19.59
CA VAL A 228 0.72 -2.98 -20.93
C VAL A 228 2.12 -3.06 -21.55
N ALA A 229 2.93 -2.02 -21.38
CA ALA A 229 4.27 -1.93 -21.98
C ALA A 229 5.31 -2.88 -21.34
N ASP A 230 5.12 -3.23 -20.08
CA ASP A 230 5.98 -4.16 -19.35
C ASP A 230 5.23 -5.47 -19.12
N PRO A 231 5.55 -6.59 -19.80
CA PRO A 231 4.84 -7.87 -19.66
C PRO A 231 5.23 -8.67 -18.39
N ASP A 232 6.15 -8.17 -17.56
CA ASP A 232 6.62 -8.89 -16.37
C ASP A 232 5.49 -9.08 -15.34
N LEU A 233 5.09 -10.32 -15.11
CA LEU A 233 4.07 -10.69 -14.12
C LEU A 233 4.57 -10.56 -12.68
N THR A 234 5.88 -10.45 -12.46
CA THR A 234 6.45 -10.19 -11.14
C THR A 234 6.31 -8.72 -10.76
N ALA A 235 6.48 -7.80 -11.71
CA ALA A 235 6.26 -6.36 -11.51
C ALA A 235 4.76 -6.00 -11.54
N TRP A 236 4.02 -6.60 -12.47
CA TRP A 236 2.59 -6.38 -12.70
C TRP A 236 1.81 -7.69 -12.59
N PRO A 237 1.41 -8.10 -11.37
CA PRO A 237 0.75 -9.38 -11.14
C PRO A 237 -0.52 -9.58 -11.98
N ALA A 238 -0.79 -10.83 -12.35
CA ALA A 238 -1.98 -11.21 -13.11
C ALA A 238 -3.28 -10.66 -12.49
N ALA A 239 -3.37 -10.66 -11.16
CA ALA A 239 -4.52 -10.12 -10.44
C ALA A 239 -4.76 -8.62 -10.72
N TYR A 240 -3.70 -7.80 -10.73
CA TYR A 240 -3.77 -6.38 -11.08
C TYR A 240 -4.19 -6.19 -12.53
N ARG A 241 -3.56 -6.91 -13.47
CA ARG A 241 -3.87 -6.85 -14.90
C ARG A 241 -5.33 -7.19 -15.22
N ILE A 242 -5.84 -8.28 -14.66
CA ILE A 242 -7.26 -8.67 -14.79
C ILE A 242 -8.16 -7.58 -14.19
N GLY A 243 -7.74 -7.00 -13.07
CA GLY A 243 -8.42 -5.85 -12.48
C GLY A 243 -8.48 -4.66 -13.44
N VAL A 244 -7.35 -4.25 -14.02
CA VAL A 244 -7.27 -3.17 -15.02
C VAL A 244 -8.18 -3.44 -16.21
N ALA A 245 -8.11 -4.64 -16.77
CA ALA A 245 -8.97 -5.05 -17.88
C ALA A 245 -10.45 -4.95 -17.50
N THR A 246 -10.82 -5.45 -16.32
CA THR A 246 -12.20 -5.36 -15.81
C THR A 246 -12.65 -3.91 -15.65
N GLY A 247 -11.81 -3.06 -15.04
CA GLY A 247 -12.16 -1.66 -14.78
C GLY A 247 -12.23 -0.79 -16.04
N LEU A 248 -11.43 -1.10 -17.06
CA LEU A 248 -11.52 -0.45 -18.38
C LEU A 248 -12.83 -0.77 -19.11
N LEU A 249 -13.39 -1.95 -18.83
CA LEU A 249 -14.54 -2.51 -19.53
C LEU A 249 -15.87 -2.28 -18.79
N PHE A 250 -15.83 -2.14 -17.46
CA PHE A 250 -17.01 -1.98 -16.62
C PHE A 250 -16.82 -0.89 -15.56
N SER A 251 -17.78 0.01 -15.49
CA SER A 251 -17.88 1.03 -14.44
C SER A 251 -18.19 0.41 -13.06
N PRO A 252 -18.10 1.17 -11.94
CA PRO A 252 -18.51 0.68 -10.62
C PRO A 252 -19.97 0.20 -10.54
N ALA A 253 -20.85 0.74 -11.39
CA ALA A 253 -22.25 0.32 -11.50
C ALA A 253 -22.44 -0.90 -12.44
N GLU A 254 -21.35 -1.56 -12.82
CA GLU A 254 -21.29 -2.69 -13.77
C GLU A 254 -21.81 -2.36 -15.17
N LEU A 255 -21.91 -1.06 -15.51
CA LEU A 255 -22.27 -0.60 -16.85
C LEU A 255 -21.05 -0.68 -17.79
N PRO A 256 -21.24 -1.13 -19.04
CA PRO A 256 -20.18 -1.18 -20.05
C PRO A 256 -19.55 0.18 -20.35
N THR A 257 -18.21 0.21 -20.42
CA THR A 257 -17.40 1.38 -20.83
C THR A 257 -16.64 1.12 -22.13
N PHE A 258 -17.24 0.31 -23.02
CA PHE A 258 -16.58 -0.20 -24.21
C PHE A 258 -16.30 0.89 -25.24
N THR A 259 -15.02 1.07 -25.55
CA THR A 259 -14.49 1.79 -26.71
C THR A 259 -13.45 0.90 -27.36
N ALA A 260 -13.11 1.13 -28.63
CA ALA A 260 -12.05 0.37 -29.30
C ALA A 260 -10.74 0.40 -28.49
N ARG A 261 -10.36 1.59 -27.98
CA ARG A 261 -9.21 1.78 -27.11
C ARG A 261 -9.30 0.99 -25.80
N ASN A 262 -10.41 1.09 -25.06
CA ASN A 262 -10.53 0.39 -23.78
C ASN A 262 -10.50 -1.13 -23.95
N LEU A 263 -11.17 -1.67 -24.97
CA LEU A 263 -11.15 -3.11 -25.22
C LEU A 263 -9.78 -3.60 -25.70
N HIS A 264 -9.11 -2.85 -26.58
CA HIS A 264 -7.74 -3.17 -27.00
C HIS A 264 -6.79 -3.25 -25.80
N GLN A 265 -6.74 -2.20 -24.98
CA GLN A 265 -5.84 -2.13 -23.83
C GLN A 265 -6.19 -3.17 -22.74
N ALA A 266 -7.47 -3.48 -22.54
CA ALA A 266 -7.89 -4.54 -21.62
C ALA A 266 -7.37 -5.91 -22.07
N LEU A 267 -7.44 -6.21 -23.37
CA LEU A 267 -6.92 -7.46 -23.93
C LEU A 267 -5.40 -7.51 -23.91
N GLU A 268 -4.71 -6.39 -24.21
CA GLU A 268 -3.25 -6.28 -24.08
C GLU A 268 -2.80 -6.48 -22.63
N ALA A 269 -3.49 -5.92 -21.64
CA ALA A 269 -3.17 -6.11 -20.23
C ALA A 269 -3.25 -7.59 -19.83
N CYS A 270 -4.18 -8.35 -20.40
CA CYS A 270 -4.36 -9.79 -20.18
C CYS A 270 -3.39 -10.66 -21.01
N ALA A 271 -2.77 -10.14 -22.07
CA ALA A 271 -1.96 -10.91 -23.00
C ALA A 271 -0.76 -11.67 -22.37
N PRO A 272 -0.09 -11.16 -21.31
CA PRO A 272 0.99 -11.92 -20.65
C PRO A 272 0.50 -13.06 -19.74
N ILE A 273 -0.79 -13.12 -19.41
CA ILE A 273 -1.34 -14.05 -18.43
C ILE A 273 -1.68 -15.38 -19.11
N ILE A 274 -1.17 -16.49 -18.57
CA ILE A 274 -1.36 -17.84 -19.11
C ILE A 274 -2.00 -18.82 -18.13
N ASP A 275 -2.03 -18.48 -16.84
CA ASP A 275 -2.45 -19.36 -15.74
C ASP A 275 -3.84 -19.02 -15.18
N ALA A 276 -4.47 -17.94 -15.66
CA ALA A 276 -5.81 -17.50 -15.26
C ALA A 276 -6.83 -17.50 -16.42
N SER A 277 -6.67 -18.42 -17.38
CA SER A 277 -7.48 -18.45 -18.61
C SER A 277 -8.99 -18.49 -18.37
N GLY A 278 -9.45 -19.17 -17.31
CA GLY A 278 -10.88 -19.19 -16.97
C GLY A 278 -11.45 -17.81 -16.66
N GLU A 279 -10.69 -16.95 -15.99
CA GLU A 279 -11.11 -15.58 -15.69
C GLU A 279 -11.11 -14.70 -16.94
N ILE A 280 -10.12 -14.86 -17.81
CA ILE A 280 -10.02 -14.12 -19.08
C ILE A 280 -11.18 -14.49 -20.02
N VAL A 281 -11.47 -15.78 -20.15
CA VAL A 281 -12.63 -16.28 -20.93
C VAL A 281 -13.93 -15.73 -20.36
N SER A 282 -14.09 -15.72 -19.03
CA SER A 282 -15.28 -15.15 -18.40
C SER A 282 -15.41 -13.65 -18.69
N LEU A 283 -14.32 -12.89 -18.64
CA LEU A 283 -14.32 -11.46 -18.96
C LEU A 283 -14.68 -11.20 -20.42
N VAL A 284 -14.11 -11.96 -21.36
CA VAL A 284 -14.40 -11.85 -22.80
C VAL A 284 -15.86 -12.19 -23.10
N ARG A 285 -16.38 -13.28 -22.54
CA ARG A 285 -17.81 -13.64 -22.68
C ARG A 285 -18.72 -12.57 -22.12
N ARG A 286 -18.37 -12.02 -20.96
CA ARG A 286 -19.12 -10.93 -20.34
C ARG A 286 -19.19 -9.69 -21.24
N VAL A 287 -18.13 -9.38 -22.01
CA VAL A 287 -18.19 -8.31 -23.03
C VAL A 287 -19.21 -8.62 -24.11
N MET A 288 -19.24 -9.85 -24.63
CA MET A 288 -20.19 -10.27 -25.66
C MET A 288 -21.64 -10.31 -25.14
N GLU A 289 -21.86 -10.68 -23.89
CA GLU A 289 -23.19 -10.70 -23.26
C GLU A 289 -23.74 -9.29 -23.00
N ALA A 290 -22.86 -8.33 -22.68
CA ALA A 290 -23.25 -6.98 -22.32
C ALA A 290 -23.67 -6.10 -23.51
N ARG A 291 -23.46 -6.56 -24.76
CA ARG A 291 -23.85 -5.82 -25.96
C ARG A 291 -24.16 -6.75 -27.15
N PRO A 292 -25.06 -6.35 -28.07
CA PRO A 292 -25.27 -7.10 -29.31
C PRO A 292 -24.01 -7.08 -30.21
N PRO A 293 -23.92 -8.02 -31.17
CA PRO A 293 -22.87 -8.02 -32.18
C PRO A 293 -22.81 -6.73 -32.99
N GLY A 294 -21.61 -6.37 -33.45
CA GLY A 294 -21.30 -5.22 -34.28
C GLY A 294 -20.28 -4.26 -33.67
N HIS A 295 -20.00 -3.18 -34.39
CA HIS A 295 -18.93 -2.22 -34.10
C HIS A 295 -19.13 -1.48 -32.77
N LEU A 296 -18.03 -1.21 -32.05
CA LEU A 296 -18.05 -0.36 -30.86
C LEU A 296 -18.27 1.12 -31.22
N PRO A 297 -18.83 1.93 -30.30
CA PRO A 297 -18.90 3.38 -30.49
C PRO A 297 -17.51 3.97 -30.79
N GLY A 298 -17.44 4.89 -31.76
CA GLY A 298 -16.20 5.56 -32.16
C GLY A 298 -15.89 5.43 -33.65
N GLU A 299 -14.62 5.62 -34.00
CA GLU A 299 -14.15 5.62 -35.38
C GLU A 299 -14.07 4.21 -35.96
N ALA A 300 -14.45 4.06 -37.24
CA ALA A 300 -14.39 2.77 -37.94
C ALA A 300 -12.95 2.23 -38.06
N ALA A 301 -11.96 3.11 -38.26
CA ALA A 301 -10.56 2.71 -38.35
C ALA A 301 -10.06 2.02 -37.06
N GLN A 302 -10.38 2.59 -35.90
CA GLN A 302 -10.01 2.03 -34.59
C GLN A 302 -10.71 0.70 -34.31
N ASN A 303 -11.98 0.56 -34.73
CA ASN A 303 -12.68 -0.71 -34.65
C ASN A 303 -12.05 -1.80 -35.53
N ASN A 304 -11.69 -1.46 -36.77
CA ASN A 304 -11.03 -2.39 -37.68
C ASN A 304 -9.67 -2.84 -37.16
N GLU A 305 -8.89 -1.92 -36.59
CA GLU A 305 -7.60 -2.22 -35.94
C GLU A 305 -7.79 -3.16 -34.75
N LEU A 306 -8.77 -2.91 -33.89
CA LEU A 306 -9.12 -3.81 -32.79
C LEU A 306 -9.50 -5.20 -33.30
N ILE A 307 -10.40 -5.32 -34.28
CA ILE A 307 -10.83 -6.61 -34.83
C ILE A 307 -9.61 -7.37 -35.40
N TRP A 308 -8.74 -6.67 -36.13
CA TRP A 308 -7.52 -7.26 -36.66
C TRP A 308 -6.60 -7.76 -35.53
N PHE A 309 -6.38 -6.95 -34.49
CA PHE A 309 -5.61 -7.34 -33.31
C PHE A 309 -6.16 -8.60 -32.65
N VAL A 310 -7.47 -8.66 -32.37
CA VAL A 310 -8.10 -9.82 -31.70
C VAL A 310 -7.89 -11.10 -32.53
N LYS A 311 -8.08 -11.01 -33.87
CA LYS A 311 -7.87 -12.15 -34.78
C LYS A 311 -6.43 -12.63 -34.77
N GLN A 312 -5.45 -11.73 -34.78
CA GLN A 312 -4.03 -12.10 -34.74
C GLN A 312 -3.63 -12.67 -33.39
N ALA A 313 -4.11 -12.08 -32.30
CA ALA A 313 -3.75 -12.48 -30.94
C ALA A 313 -4.32 -13.85 -30.56
N ALA A 314 -5.51 -14.22 -31.08
CA ALA A 314 -6.20 -15.47 -30.72
C ALA A 314 -5.30 -16.72 -30.82
N ALA A 315 -4.53 -16.85 -31.89
CA ALA A 315 -3.66 -18.02 -32.11
C ALA A 315 -2.49 -18.12 -31.10
N GLY A 316 -2.07 -16.99 -30.52
CA GLY A 316 -1.00 -16.93 -29.52
C GLY A 316 -1.48 -17.13 -28.08
N ARG A 317 -2.81 -17.23 -27.85
CA ARG A 317 -3.39 -17.46 -26.52
C ARG A 317 -3.39 -18.95 -26.15
N PRO A 318 -3.48 -19.28 -24.85
CA PRO A 318 -3.73 -20.65 -24.41
C PRO A 318 -4.95 -21.27 -25.12
N GLU A 319 -4.89 -22.55 -25.46
CA GLU A 319 -5.90 -23.27 -26.26
C GLU A 319 -7.34 -23.05 -25.75
N VAL A 320 -7.50 -23.06 -24.42
CA VAL A 320 -8.78 -22.84 -23.73
C VAL A 320 -9.39 -21.45 -23.95
N GLU A 321 -8.59 -20.47 -24.38
CA GLU A 321 -9.03 -19.10 -24.65
C GLU A 321 -9.27 -18.82 -26.13
N GLN A 322 -8.65 -19.57 -27.03
CA GLN A 322 -8.62 -19.26 -28.47
C GLN A 322 -10.03 -19.15 -29.06
N ALA A 323 -10.94 -20.03 -28.63
CA ALA A 323 -12.35 -19.98 -29.01
C ALA A 323 -13.00 -18.66 -28.58
N ALA A 324 -12.85 -18.26 -27.31
CA ALA A 324 -13.46 -17.03 -26.81
C ALA A 324 -12.92 -15.77 -27.51
N TRP A 325 -11.63 -15.73 -27.86
CA TRP A 325 -11.05 -14.61 -28.62
C TRP A 325 -11.54 -14.59 -30.08
N THR A 326 -11.67 -15.76 -30.70
CA THR A 326 -12.22 -15.87 -32.07
C THR A 326 -13.68 -15.42 -32.09
N ASP A 327 -14.49 -15.91 -31.15
CA ASP A 327 -15.89 -15.51 -30.98
C ASP A 327 -16.01 -14.00 -30.76
N LEU A 328 -15.11 -13.40 -29.95
CA LEU A 328 -15.10 -11.95 -29.75
C LEU A 328 -14.82 -11.19 -31.05
N ALA A 329 -13.88 -11.65 -31.87
CA ALA A 329 -13.58 -11.00 -33.15
C ALA A 329 -14.76 -11.08 -34.13
N GLU A 330 -15.47 -12.21 -34.15
CA GLU A 330 -16.70 -12.38 -34.93
C GLU A 330 -17.81 -11.47 -34.40
N HIS A 331 -18.02 -11.46 -33.08
CA HIS A 331 -19.00 -10.59 -32.41
C HIS A 331 -18.78 -9.11 -32.70
N LEU A 332 -17.53 -8.66 -32.77
CA LEU A 332 -17.19 -7.28 -33.12
C LEU A 332 -17.35 -6.97 -34.61
N SER A 333 -17.24 -7.99 -35.48
CA SER A 333 -17.38 -7.83 -36.94
C SER A 333 -18.84 -7.65 -37.37
N GLY A 334 -19.79 -8.21 -36.60
CA GLY A 334 -21.23 -8.16 -36.88
C GLY A 334 -21.71 -9.35 -37.69
#